data_AF-A0A8T0VBB8-F1
#
_entry.id   AF-A0A8T0VBB8-F1
#
_cell.length_a   1.000
_cell.length_b   1.000
_cell.length_c   1.000
_cell.angle_alpha   90.00
_cell.angle_beta   90.00
_cell.angle_gamma   90.00
#
_symmetry.space_group_name_H-M   'P 1'
#
loop_
_entity.id
_entity.type
_entity.pdbx_description
1 polymer ?
#
loop_
_entity_poly.entity_id
_entity_poly.type
_entity_poly.pdbx_seq_one_letter_code
_entity_poly.pdbx_strand_id
1 'polypeptide(L)'
;MATSEELAQIDISKEEKDKLVNDVMRYVLFKTHQASGCPIKREELTGIITKNYRQRGLPTLIINEARDRLAATFGYEMRELQRTRAPSTRFGRASEPQPNAEAKSYVLVSQIDPELKRLGLMENDDKHPVFGNNKQALERLVQQRYLLKEKLAGPEGHVVMYELAERALDESTSGSLKAYISKIVGTSTATEETSS
;
A
#
# COMPACT_ATOMS: atom_id res chain seq x y z
N MET A 1 15.71 1.24 23.91
CA MET A 1 15.98 2.15 22.78
C MET A 1 17.18 1.61 22.05
N ALA A 2 17.02 1.08 20.83
CA ALA A 2 18.17 0.62 20.05
C ALA A 2 18.89 1.86 19.50
N THR A 3 20.17 1.99 19.80
CA THR A 3 21.02 3.11 19.40
C THR A 3 21.31 3.05 17.89
N SER A 4 21.45 4.22 17.26
CA SER A 4 21.75 4.35 15.82
C SER A 4 23.01 3.58 15.35
N GLU A 5 23.86 3.17 16.28
CA GLU A 5 25.08 2.39 16.00
C GLU A 5 24.78 0.93 15.63
N GLU A 6 23.68 0.32 16.08
CA GLU A 6 23.32 -1.07 15.74
C GLU A 6 22.82 -1.22 14.29
N LEU A 7 22.51 -0.10 13.62
CA LEU A 7 22.08 -0.04 12.21
C LEU A 7 23.25 0.20 11.24
N ALA A 8 24.41 0.64 11.72
CA ALA A 8 25.54 1.06 10.90
C ALA A 8 26.46 -0.09 10.46
N GLN A 9 26.21 -1.32 10.92
CA GLN A 9 27.08 -2.47 10.71
C GLN A 9 26.41 -3.57 9.90
N ILE A 10 25.78 -3.17 8.80
CA ILE A 10 25.21 -4.07 7.80
C ILE A 10 26.16 -4.07 6.61
N ASP A 11 27.06 -5.06 6.56
CA ASP A 11 27.90 -5.35 5.39
C ASP A 11 27.04 -5.95 4.26
N ILE A 12 26.22 -5.12 3.61
CA ILE A 12 25.43 -5.49 2.43
C ILE A 12 25.57 -4.40 1.38
N SER A 13 25.76 -4.79 0.13
CA SER A 13 25.86 -3.85 -0.98
C SER A 13 24.57 -3.06 -1.16
N LYS A 14 24.67 -1.85 -1.71
CA LYS A 14 23.50 -1.02 -2.01
C LYS A 14 22.53 -1.76 -2.95
N GLU A 15 23.06 -2.46 -3.95
CA GLU A 15 22.32 -3.23 -4.94
C GLU A 15 21.56 -4.40 -4.30
N GLU A 16 22.16 -5.07 -3.32
CA GLU A 16 21.53 -6.19 -2.62
C GLU A 16 20.46 -5.71 -1.64
N LYS A 17 20.71 -4.58 -0.97
CA LYS A 17 19.68 -3.88 -0.20
C LYS A 17 18.49 -3.54 -1.09
N ASP A 18 18.74 -2.95 -2.26
CA ASP A 18 17.70 -2.57 -3.22
C ASP A 18 16.91 -3.78 -3.72
N LYS A 19 17.60 -4.90 -3.99
CA LYS A 19 16.96 -6.16 -4.38
C LYS A 19 16.01 -6.67 -3.30
N LEU A 20 16.43 -6.68 -2.04
CA LEU A 20 15.60 -7.11 -0.91
C LEU A 20 14.38 -6.20 -0.71
N VAL A 21 14.56 -4.88 -0.86
CA VAL A 21 13.46 -3.92 -0.81
C VAL A 21 12.46 -4.21 -1.93
N ASN A 22 12.93 -4.41 -3.16
CA ASN A 22 12.07 -4.73 -4.30
C ASN A 22 11.32 -6.05 -4.11
N ASP A 23 11.96 -7.08 -3.55
CA ASP A 23 11.32 -8.36 -3.26
C ASP A 23 10.20 -8.21 -2.21
N VAL A 24 10.41 -7.41 -1.17
CA VAL A 24 9.39 -7.09 -0.16
C VAL A 24 8.24 -6.29 -0.78
N MET A 25 8.54 -5.25 -1.56
CA MET A 25 7.52 -4.45 -2.25
C MET A 25 6.66 -5.32 -3.17
N ARG A 26 7.32 -6.16 -3.97
CA ARG A 26 6.67 -7.12 -4.86
C ARG A 26 5.75 -8.04 -4.07
N TYR A 27 6.26 -8.66 -3.01
CA TYR A 27 5.46 -9.56 -2.19
C TYR A 27 4.22 -8.88 -1.61
N VAL A 28 4.38 -7.69 -1.04
CA VAL A 28 3.27 -6.93 -0.45
C VAL A 28 2.19 -6.64 -1.50
N LEU A 29 2.56 -6.11 -2.66
CA LEU A 29 1.61 -5.81 -3.74
C LEU A 29 0.84 -7.06 -4.20
N PHE A 30 1.55 -8.16 -4.47
CA PHE A 30 0.91 -9.41 -4.93
C PHE A 30 0.09 -10.10 -3.85
N LYS A 31 0.53 -10.04 -2.58
CA LYS A 31 -0.19 -10.64 -1.46
C LYS A 31 -1.46 -9.87 -1.14
N THR A 32 -1.40 -8.54 -1.17
CA THR A 32 -2.57 -7.67 -1.00
C THR A 32 -3.61 -7.93 -2.08
N HIS A 33 -3.21 -8.07 -3.34
CA HIS A 33 -4.14 -8.39 -4.45
C HIS A 33 -4.75 -9.79 -4.32
N GLN A 34 -3.94 -10.82 -4.00
CA GLN A 34 -4.43 -12.19 -3.86
C GLN A 34 -5.33 -12.42 -2.65
N ALA A 35 -5.12 -11.66 -1.57
CA ALA A 35 -5.82 -11.83 -0.30
C ALA A 35 -6.80 -10.68 0.00
N SER A 36 -7.21 -9.91 -1.01
CA SER A 36 -8.21 -8.82 -0.91
C SER A 36 -7.95 -7.86 0.26
N GLY A 37 -6.71 -7.44 0.45
CA GLY A 37 -6.35 -6.49 1.51
C GLY A 37 -6.15 -7.09 2.92
N CYS A 38 -6.12 -8.42 3.06
CA CYS A 38 -5.86 -9.05 4.36
C CYS A 38 -4.49 -8.65 4.96
N PRO A 39 -4.39 -8.46 6.30
CA PRO A 39 -3.12 -8.13 6.95
C PRO A 39 -2.04 -9.18 6.72
N ILE A 40 -0.86 -8.72 6.28
CA ILE A 40 0.34 -9.53 6.03
C ILE A 40 1.14 -9.62 7.32
N LYS A 41 1.51 -10.83 7.75
CA LYS A 41 2.27 -10.98 9.00
C LYS A 41 3.70 -10.48 8.85
N ARG A 42 4.26 -9.86 9.90
CA ARG A 42 5.67 -9.44 9.92
C ARG A 42 6.59 -10.63 9.66
N GLU A 43 6.27 -11.80 10.18
CA GLU A 43 7.05 -13.03 9.97
C GLU A 43 7.18 -13.40 8.49
N GLU A 44 6.13 -13.15 7.68
CA GLU A 44 6.16 -13.40 6.24
C GLU A 44 7.13 -12.45 5.53
N LEU A 45 7.13 -11.16 5.89
CA LEU A 45 8.04 -10.17 5.33
C LEU A 45 9.49 -10.40 5.77
N THR A 46 9.70 -10.67 7.07
CA THR A 46 11.03 -11.00 7.58
C THR A 46 11.54 -12.27 6.93
N GLY A 47 10.67 -13.26 6.68
CA GLY A 47 11.02 -14.52 6.04
C GLY A 47 11.54 -14.38 4.60
N ILE A 48 11.21 -13.31 3.88
CA ILE A 48 11.77 -13.02 2.56
C ILE A 48 13.25 -12.64 2.68
N ILE A 49 13.57 -11.85 3.70
CA ILE A 49 14.89 -11.26 3.94
C ILE A 49 15.80 -12.27 4.63
N THR A 50 15.27 -12.97 5.64
CA THR A 50 16.06 -13.88 6.48
C THR A 50 16.39 -15.22 5.82
N LYS A 51 15.87 -15.47 4.62
CA LYS A 51 16.26 -16.62 3.78
C LYS A 51 17.74 -16.59 3.43
N ASN A 52 18.26 -15.39 3.14
CA ASN A 52 19.63 -15.21 2.66
C ASN A 52 20.52 -14.46 3.68
N TYR A 53 19.93 -13.80 4.67
CA TYR A 53 20.65 -12.93 5.60
C TYR A 53 20.21 -13.11 7.06
N ARG A 54 21.15 -13.31 8.00
CA ARG A 54 20.82 -13.55 9.43
C ARG A 54 20.97 -12.32 10.33
N GLN A 55 21.19 -11.14 9.74
CA GLN A 55 21.41 -9.92 10.52
C GLN A 55 20.12 -9.43 11.18
N ARG A 56 20.20 -9.08 12.46
CA ARG A 56 19.04 -8.78 13.31
C ARG A 56 18.34 -7.46 12.95
N GLY A 57 19.09 -6.45 12.53
CA GLY A 57 18.57 -5.12 12.16
C GLY A 57 18.08 -5.00 10.72
N LEU A 58 18.57 -5.88 9.83
CA LEU A 58 18.30 -5.81 8.39
C LEU A 58 16.81 -5.86 8.04
N PRO A 59 15.98 -6.77 8.62
CA PRO A 59 14.58 -6.82 8.23
C PRO A 59 13.82 -5.53 8.54
N THR A 60 14.14 -4.88 9.65
CA THR A 60 13.50 -3.60 10.02
C THR A 60 13.87 -2.50 9.04
N LEU A 61 15.14 -2.40 8.64
CA LEU A 61 15.59 -1.40 7.66
C LEU A 61 14.93 -1.58 6.29
N ILE A 62 14.92 -2.82 5.77
CA ILE A 62 14.33 -3.12 4.47
C ILE A 62 12.81 -2.87 4.48
N ILE A 63 12.10 -3.26 5.55
CA ILE A 63 10.66 -3.04 5.69
C ILE A 63 10.33 -1.54 5.73
N ASN A 64 11.11 -0.75 6.48
CA ASN A 64 10.93 0.71 6.54
C ASN A 64 11.18 1.35 5.17
N GLU A 65 12.25 0.96 4.48
CA GLU A 65 12.54 1.51 3.16
C GLU A 65 11.52 1.07 2.11
N ALA A 66 11.01 -0.17 2.18
CA ALA A 66 9.92 -0.62 1.33
C ALA A 66 8.64 0.19 1.57
N ARG A 67 8.34 0.57 2.83
CA ARG A 67 7.20 1.45 3.16
C ARG A 67 7.34 2.81 2.47
N ASP A 68 8.52 3.42 2.57
CA ASP A 68 8.77 4.74 1.98
C ASP A 68 8.72 4.69 0.45
N ARG A 69 9.30 3.64 -0.16
CA ARG A 69 9.25 3.46 -1.63
C ARG A 69 7.87 3.10 -2.15
N LEU A 70 7.07 2.35 -1.40
CA LEU A 70 5.66 2.09 -1.77
C LEU A 70 4.86 3.39 -1.78
N ALA A 71 5.09 4.26 -0.81
CA ALA A 71 4.44 5.57 -0.77
C ALA A 71 4.91 6.45 -1.93
N ALA A 72 6.22 6.55 -2.17
CA ALA A 72 6.79 7.42 -3.19
C ALA A 72 6.47 6.97 -4.63
N THR A 73 6.51 5.66 -4.92
CA THR A 73 6.37 5.13 -6.29
C THR A 73 4.94 4.81 -6.65
N PHE A 74 4.14 4.30 -5.71
CA PHE A 74 2.80 3.76 -5.99
C PHE A 74 1.69 4.48 -5.23
N GLY A 75 2.01 5.47 -4.39
CA GLY A 75 1.01 6.14 -3.56
C GLY A 75 0.36 5.20 -2.54
N TYR A 76 1.06 4.15 -2.08
CA TYR A 76 0.54 3.24 -1.06
C TYR A 76 1.25 3.43 0.28
N GLU A 77 0.49 3.57 1.36
CA GLU A 77 0.99 3.50 2.73
C GLU A 77 1.00 2.05 3.22
N MET A 78 2.17 1.53 3.60
CA MET A 78 2.24 0.28 4.36
C MET A 78 2.11 0.58 5.85
N ARG A 79 0.96 0.26 6.45
CA ARG A 79 0.63 0.57 7.86
C ARG A 79 0.83 -0.66 8.75
N GLU A 80 1.55 -0.48 9.85
CA GLU A 80 1.74 -1.50 10.87
C GLU A 80 0.54 -1.56 11.83
N LEU A 81 0.05 -2.77 12.09
CA LEU A 81 -1.02 -3.11 13.02
C LEU A 81 -0.42 -3.98 14.13
N GLN A 82 -0.54 -3.55 15.38
CA GLN A 82 -0.30 -4.41 16.54
C GLN A 82 -1.53 -5.28 16.77
N ARG A 83 -1.37 -6.61 16.77
CA ARG A 83 -2.43 -7.51 17.24
C ARG A 83 -2.57 -7.34 18.75
N THR A 84 -3.44 -6.45 19.21
CA THR A 84 -3.96 -6.52 20.58
C THR A 84 -4.80 -7.78 20.70
N ARG A 85 -4.22 -8.83 21.30
CA ARG A 85 -5.00 -9.98 21.73
C ARG A 85 -6.02 -9.46 22.75
N ALA A 86 -7.32 -9.48 22.41
CA ALA A 86 -8.36 -9.21 23.39
C ALA A 86 -8.13 -10.14 24.59
N PRO A 87 -8.15 -9.63 25.84
CA PRO A 87 -8.00 -10.48 27.00
C PRO A 87 -9.21 -11.40 27.04
N SER A 88 -9.01 -12.68 26.68
CA SER A 88 -10.03 -13.69 26.92
C SER A 88 -10.25 -13.76 28.42
N THR A 89 -11.44 -13.39 28.87
CA THR A 89 -11.95 -13.63 30.21
C THR A 89 -12.01 -15.14 30.46
N ARG A 90 -10.92 -15.71 30.98
CA ARG A 90 -10.93 -16.98 31.69
C ARG A 90 -10.15 -16.77 32.97
N PHE A 91 -10.90 -16.62 34.06
CA PHE A 91 -10.38 -16.69 35.42
C PHE A 91 -9.65 -18.01 35.59
N GLY A 92 -8.34 -17.95 35.84
CA GLY A 92 -7.55 -19.14 36.19
C GLY A 92 -6.08 -19.02 35.86
N ARG A 93 -5.29 -18.74 36.91
CA ARG A 93 -3.82 -18.86 37.03
C ARG A 93 -3.01 -17.71 36.43
N ALA A 94 -2.47 -16.88 37.33
CA ALA A 94 -1.47 -15.86 37.04
C ALA A 94 -0.15 -16.54 36.62
N SER A 95 0.07 -16.65 35.33
CA SER A 95 1.41 -16.71 34.74
C SER A 95 1.71 -15.30 34.26
N GLU A 96 2.83 -14.72 34.67
CA GLU A 96 3.31 -13.44 34.15
C GLU A 96 3.16 -13.41 32.62
N PRO A 97 2.53 -12.38 32.03
CA PRO A 97 2.64 -12.16 30.61
C PRO A 97 4.09 -11.75 30.35
N GLN A 98 4.95 -12.71 30.00
CA GLN A 98 6.15 -12.36 29.24
C GLN A 98 5.67 -11.51 28.05
N PRO A 99 6.30 -10.35 27.78
CA PRO A 99 6.01 -9.57 26.58
C PRO A 99 6.52 -10.37 25.39
N ASN A 100 5.73 -11.35 24.95
CA ASN A 100 5.97 -12.04 23.70
C ASN A 100 5.86 -10.97 22.62
N ALA A 101 6.97 -10.71 21.93
CA ALA A 101 7.09 -9.67 20.92
C ALA A 101 5.83 -9.65 20.07
N GLU A 102 5.11 -8.52 20.10
CA GLU A 102 3.85 -8.32 19.39
C GLU A 102 3.89 -8.93 17.99
N ALA A 103 2.91 -9.79 17.71
CA ALA A 103 2.66 -10.29 16.36
C ALA A 103 2.17 -9.11 15.50
N LYS A 104 3.14 -8.34 14.99
CA LYS A 104 2.92 -7.18 14.11
C LYS A 104 2.46 -7.68 12.74
N SER A 105 1.48 -6.99 12.18
CA SER A 105 0.99 -7.24 10.81
C SER A 105 0.96 -5.94 10.03
N TYR A 106 1.00 -6.02 8.71
CA TYR A 106 1.03 -4.87 7.82
C TYR A 106 -0.18 -4.90 6.89
N VAL A 107 -0.77 -3.74 6.63
CA VAL A 107 -1.80 -3.55 5.61
C VAL A 107 -1.32 -2.49 4.63
N LEU A 108 -1.66 -2.66 3.36
CA LEU A 108 -1.37 -1.68 2.32
C LEU A 108 -2.63 -0.81 2.12
N VAL A 109 -2.51 0.49 2.32
CA VAL A 109 -3.60 1.47 2.23
C VAL A 109 -3.26 2.47 1.12
N SER A 110 -4.22 2.80 0.27
CA SER A 110 -4.01 3.82 -0.76
C SER A 110 -3.89 5.22 -0.13
N GLN A 111 -2.86 5.99 -0.50
CA GLN A 111 -2.73 7.43 -0.22
C GLN A 111 -3.30 8.31 -1.33
N ILE A 112 -4.03 7.73 -2.29
CA ILE A 112 -4.66 8.48 -3.37
C ILE A 112 -5.70 9.47 -2.81
N ASP A 113 -6.32 9.20 -1.66
CA ASP A 113 -7.31 10.09 -1.03
C ASP A 113 -6.76 11.49 -0.66
N PRO A 114 -5.61 11.63 0.01
CA PRO A 114 -4.94 12.93 0.20
C PRO A 114 -4.61 13.67 -1.10
N GLU A 115 -4.23 12.96 -2.15
CA GLU A 115 -3.88 13.56 -3.45
C GLU A 115 -5.11 14.03 -4.21
N LEU A 116 -6.17 13.23 -4.24
CA LEU A 116 -7.46 13.62 -4.77
C LEU A 116 -8.02 14.84 -4.01
N LYS A 117 -7.91 14.86 -2.67
CA LYS A 117 -8.30 16.03 -1.86
C LYS A 117 -7.48 17.28 -2.20
N ARG A 118 -6.17 17.16 -2.45
CA ARG A 118 -5.32 18.29 -2.91
C ARG A 118 -5.70 18.77 -4.30
N LEU A 119 -6.19 17.87 -5.16
CA LEU A 119 -6.77 18.17 -6.47
C LEU A 119 -8.21 18.71 -6.39
N GLY A 120 -8.77 18.91 -5.18
CA GLY A 120 -10.13 19.40 -4.97
C GLY A 120 -11.22 18.33 -5.12
N LEU A 121 -10.85 17.07 -5.34
CA LEU A 121 -11.78 15.96 -5.52
C LEU A 121 -12.13 15.34 -4.16
N MET A 122 -13.26 15.76 -3.59
CA MET A 122 -13.86 15.09 -2.43
C MET A 122 -15.09 14.26 -2.86
N GLU A 123 -15.31 13.10 -2.22
CA GLU A 123 -16.46 12.23 -2.50
C GLU A 123 -17.81 12.94 -2.32
N ASN A 124 -17.87 13.94 -1.43
CA ASN A 124 -19.07 14.72 -1.12
C ASN A 124 -19.06 16.11 -1.76
N ASP A 125 -18.21 16.34 -2.76
CA ASP A 125 -18.20 17.62 -3.45
C ASP A 125 -19.36 17.68 -4.45
N ASP A 126 -20.45 18.29 -4.00
CA ASP A 126 -21.68 18.43 -4.79
C ASP A 126 -21.55 19.47 -5.91
N LYS A 127 -20.54 20.36 -5.84
CA LYS A 127 -20.34 21.47 -6.78
C LYS A 127 -18.85 21.79 -6.99
N HIS A 128 -18.08 20.83 -7.51
CA HIS A 128 -16.73 21.12 -7.95
C HIS A 128 -16.76 22.06 -9.18
N PRO A 129 -16.04 23.20 -9.19
CA PRO A 129 -16.12 24.19 -10.26
C PRO A 129 -15.73 23.66 -11.65
N VAL A 130 -14.92 22.60 -11.70
CA VAL A 130 -14.47 21.96 -12.97
C VAL A 130 -15.17 20.62 -13.24
N PHE A 131 -15.50 19.87 -12.18
CA PHE A 131 -15.94 18.47 -12.31
C PHE A 131 -17.43 18.28 -11.98
N GLY A 132 -18.10 19.34 -11.51
CA GLY A 132 -19.51 19.31 -11.15
C GLY A 132 -19.76 18.45 -9.92
N ASN A 133 -20.87 17.72 -9.92
CA ASN A 133 -21.22 16.82 -8.82
C ASN A 133 -20.51 15.47 -9.00
N ASN A 134 -19.43 15.27 -8.22
CA ASN A 134 -18.59 14.08 -8.33
C ASN A 134 -19.34 12.79 -7.97
N LYS A 135 -20.27 12.87 -7.00
CA LYS A 135 -21.10 11.74 -6.60
C LYS A 135 -22.00 11.26 -7.73
N GLN A 136 -22.66 12.18 -8.44
CA GLN A 136 -23.46 11.85 -9.62
C GLN A 136 -22.61 11.31 -10.76
N ALA A 137 -21.40 11.85 -10.96
CA ALA A 137 -20.49 11.34 -11.98
C ALA A 137 -20.07 9.89 -11.69
N LEU A 138 -19.71 9.58 -10.45
CA LEU A 138 -19.41 8.22 -10.01
C LEU A 138 -20.62 7.29 -10.14
N GLU A 139 -21.81 7.74 -9.72
CA GLU A 139 -23.05 6.96 -9.88
C GLU A 139 -23.36 6.64 -11.36
N ARG A 140 -23.11 7.59 -12.28
CA ARG A 140 -23.26 7.35 -13.72
C ARG A 140 -22.27 6.30 -14.22
N LEU A 141 -21.01 6.37 -13.81
CA LEU A 141 -20.00 5.37 -14.19
C LEU A 141 -20.35 3.98 -13.66
N VAL A 142 -20.96 3.89 -12.48
CA VAL A 142 -21.47 2.63 -11.92
C VAL A 142 -22.65 2.11 -12.75
N GLN A 143 -23.64 2.95 -13.03
CA GLN A 143 -24.81 2.58 -13.86
C GLN A 143 -24.40 2.13 -15.26
N GLN A 144 -23.40 2.79 -15.84
CA GLN A 144 -22.92 2.48 -17.17
C GLN A 144 -22.06 1.23 -17.23
N ARG A 145 -21.73 0.57 -16.10
CA ARG A 145 -20.83 -0.60 -16.01
C ARG A 145 -19.37 -0.28 -16.35
N TYR A 146 -18.92 0.93 -16.03
CA TYR A 146 -17.49 1.28 -15.97
C TYR A 146 -16.90 1.07 -14.57
N LEU A 147 -17.70 1.24 -13.51
CA LEU A 147 -17.31 0.96 -12.13
C LEU A 147 -18.28 -0.01 -11.45
N LEU A 148 -17.77 -0.84 -10.56
CA LEU A 148 -18.53 -1.61 -9.59
C LEU A 148 -18.43 -0.89 -8.25
N LYS A 149 -19.56 -0.72 -7.56
CA LYS A 149 -19.64 -0.10 -6.24
C LYS A 149 -20.00 -1.17 -5.22
N GLU A 150 -19.08 -1.49 -4.33
CA GLU A 150 -19.29 -2.46 -3.27
C GLU A 150 -19.26 -1.78 -1.90
N LYS A 151 -20.22 -2.12 -1.03
CA LYS A 151 -20.28 -1.60 0.33
C LYS A 151 -19.72 -2.65 1.29
N LEU A 152 -18.47 -2.46 1.70
CA LEU A 152 -17.77 -3.34 2.62
C LEU A 152 -18.02 -2.91 4.07
N ALA A 153 -18.25 -3.89 4.95
CA ALA A 153 -18.32 -3.64 6.39
C ALA A 153 -16.90 -3.74 6.98
N GLY A 154 -16.35 -2.60 7.40
CA GLY A 154 -15.06 -2.49 8.04
C GLY A 154 -15.16 -2.26 9.55
N PRO A 155 -14.04 -2.38 10.28
CA PRO A 155 -13.97 -2.17 11.73
C PRO A 155 -14.31 -0.73 12.16
N GLU A 156 -14.21 0.26 11.28
CA GLU A 156 -14.57 1.66 11.54
C GLU A 156 -15.89 2.11 10.87
N GLY A 157 -16.68 1.16 10.36
CA GLY A 157 -17.95 1.42 9.69
C GLY A 157 -17.99 0.90 8.26
N HIS A 158 -18.97 1.37 7.49
CA HIS A 158 -19.10 0.95 6.09
C HIS A 158 -18.17 1.75 5.20
N VAL A 159 -17.31 1.05 4.46
CA VAL A 159 -16.46 1.64 3.41
C VAL A 159 -17.08 1.28 2.06
N VAL A 160 -17.15 2.26 1.16
CA VAL A 160 -17.55 2.03 -0.23
C VAL A 160 -16.28 1.85 -1.05
N MET A 161 -16.15 0.70 -1.70
CA MET A 161 -15.05 0.39 -2.60
C MET A 161 -15.56 0.46 -4.04
N TYR A 162 -14.76 1.08 -4.92
CA TYR A 162 -15.03 1.13 -6.35
C TYR A 162 -13.99 0.31 -7.11
N GLU A 163 -14.43 -0.61 -7.96
CA GLU A 163 -13.57 -1.42 -8.82
C GLU A 163 -13.91 -1.20 -10.29
N LEU A 164 -12.99 -1.52 -11.20
CA LEU A 164 -13.27 -1.44 -12.65
C LEU A 164 -14.28 -2.53 -13.05
N ALA A 165 -15.31 -2.11 -13.80
CA ALA A 165 -16.31 -3.01 -14.35
C ALA A 165 -16.01 -3.39 -15.80
N GLU A 166 -16.80 -4.31 -16.35
CA GLU A 166 -16.62 -4.92 -17.69
C GLU A 166 -16.32 -3.92 -18.81
N ARG A 167 -16.99 -2.76 -18.86
CA ARG A 167 -16.75 -1.78 -19.94
C ARG A 167 -15.50 -0.96 -19.76
N ALA A 168 -15.00 -0.81 -18.53
CA ALA A 168 -13.70 -0.18 -18.30
C ALA A 168 -12.54 -1.13 -18.65
N LEU A 169 -12.78 -2.44 -18.59
CA LEU A 169 -11.82 -3.48 -18.96
C LEU A 169 -11.84 -3.80 -20.47
N ASP A 170 -12.81 -3.29 -21.22
CA ASP A 170 -12.87 -3.43 -22.67
C ASP A 170 -11.57 -2.94 -23.33
N GLU A 171 -11.12 -3.64 -24.38
CA GLU A 171 -9.83 -3.41 -25.01
C GLU A 171 -9.70 -2.02 -25.63
N SER A 172 -10.80 -1.42 -26.10
CA SER A 172 -10.80 -0.05 -26.63
C SER A 172 -10.54 1.00 -25.54
N THR A 173 -11.13 0.80 -24.35
CA THR A 173 -11.05 1.74 -23.23
C THR A 173 -9.74 1.55 -22.46
N SER A 174 -9.39 0.31 -22.15
CA SER A 174 -8.14 -0.03 -21.46
C SER A 174 -6.91 0.27 -22.32
N GLY A 175 -6.97 -0.01 -23.63
CA GLY A 175 -5.90 0.28 -24.58
C GLY A 175 -5.62 1.78 -24.73
N SER A 176 -6.67 2.59 -24.86
CA SER A 176 -6.53 4.05 -24.93
C SER A 176 -6.04 4.65 -23.61
N LEU A 177 -6.53 4.19 -22.46
CA LEU A 177 -6.05 4.61 -21.14
C LEU A 177 -4.57 4.26 -20.94
N LYS A 178 -4.17 3.04 -21.31
CA LYS A 178 -2.76 2.60 -21.24
C LYS A 178 -1.86 3.44 -22.14
N ALA A 179 -2.29 3.74 -23.37
CA ALA A 179 -1.54 4.61 -24.28
C ALA A 179 -1.40 6.03 -23.71
N TYR A 180 -2.45 6.56 -23.09
CA TYR A 180 -2.45 7.87 -22.46
C TYR A 180 -1.52 7.93 -21.23
N ILE A 181 -1.60 6.93 -20.34
CA ILE A 181 -0.69 6.83 -19.19
C ILE A 181 0.76 6.71 -19.68
N SER A 182 1.03 5.84 -20.66
CA SER A 182 2.35 5.70 -21.26
C SER A 182 2.85 7.02 -21.87
N LYS A 183 1.97 7.84 -22.45
CA LYS A 183 2.33 9.18 -22.94
C LYS A 183 2.75 10.09 -21.79
N ILE A 184 1.96 10.20 -20.72
CA ILE A 184 2.27 11.08 -19.58
C ILE A 184 3.55 10.63 -18.86
N VAL A 185 3.64 9.33 -18.55
CA VAL A 185 4.77 8.75 -17.82
C VAL A 185 6.04 8.77 -18.69
N GLY A 186 5.91 8.45 -19.99
CA GLY A 186 7.02 8.51 -20.95
C GLY A 186 7.51 9.93 -21.24
N THR A 187 6.69 10.96 -21.03
CA THR A 187 7.13 12.36 -21.14
C THR A 187 7.91 12.87 -19.92
N SER A 188 7.95 12.13 -18.80
CA SER A 188 8.66 12.58 -17.58
C SER A 188 10.14 12.16 -17.50
N THR A 189 10.70 11.49 -18.51
CA THR A 189 12.13 11.09 -18.54
C THR A 189 12.93 11.78 -19.64
N ALA A 190 12.52 12.97 -20.11
CA ALA A 190 13.20 13.69 -21.19
C ALA A 190 13.55 15.14 -20.83
N THR A 191 14.33 15.33 -19.76
CA THR A 191 15.11 16.54 -19.43
C THR A 191 16.15 16.06 -18.40
N GLU A 192 17.47 16.12 -18.54
CA GLU A 192 18.38 16.97 -19.32
C GLU A 192 19.66 16.16 -19.60
N GLU A 193 20.10 16.05 -20.86
CA GLU A 193 21.53 16.08 -21.20
C GLU A 193 21.64 16.63 -22.63
N THR A 194 21.90 17.93 -22.74
CA THR A 194 22.64 18.50 -23.88
C THR A 194 23.31 19.77 -23.39
N SER A 195 24.53 19.59 -22.89
CA SER A 195 25.51 20.66 -22.73
C SER A 195 25.86 21.28 -24.08
N SER A 196 25.90 22.60 -24.14
CA SER A 196 27.04 23.39 -24.67
C SER A 196 26.91 24.83 -24.21
#